data_AF-D5VQU6-F1
#
_entry.id   AF-D5VQU6-F1
#
_cell.length_a   1.000
_cell.length_b   1.000
_cell.length_c   1.000
_cell.angle_alpha   90.00
_cell.angle_beta   90.00
_cell.angle_gamma   90.00
#
_symmetry.space_group_name_H-M   'P 1'
#
loop_
_entity.id
_entity.type
_entity.pdbx_description
1 polymer ?
#
loop_
_entity_poly.entity_id
_entity_poly.type
_entity_poly.pdbx_seq_one_letter_code
_entity_poly.pdbx_strand_id
1 'polypeptide(L)'
;MDPISLALPLVGITIAGAIINASVHFIPVGGAPAAMATSTGVGTGTTQLAAGAGFTGLLGAAVMSSIVGLSPTGIALIMLSGAVSSMIMLGVTMLIAQFIYVFGVGVVPAADKCEVDPITKDPQKDYITPGTTGHGIPTVCFVSGLIGAALGGIGGALTYIALLNLGFSPELAGMLAVGFFFINAVLASYNIGGTIEGFHDPKFKKMPNGVIASLVASLLCAIVLILMSL
;
A
#
# COMPACT_ATOMS: atom_id res chain seq x y z
N MET A 1 9.49 31.10 7.33
CA MET A 1 8.30 30.23 7.40
C MET A 1 7.63 30.48 8.74
N ASP A 2 6.33 30.72 8.77
CA ASP A 2 5.57 30.86 10.01
C ASP A 2 5.39 29.48 10.69
N PRO A 3 5.22 29.41 12.02
CA PRO A 3 5.11 28.12 12.72
C PRO A 3 3.98 27.22 12.20
N ILE A 4 2.92 27.78 11.63
CA ILE A 4 1.78 27.03 11.09
C ILE A 4 2.15 26.39 9.75
N SER A 5 2.88 27.10 8.87
CA SER A 5 3.42 26.54 7.62
C SER A 5 4.39 25.37 7.82
N LEU A 6 4.97 25.21 9.02
CA LEU A 6 5.84 24.09 9.38
C LEU A 6 5.09 22.97 10.09
N ALA A 7 4.12 23.31 10.94
CA ALA A 7 3.35 22.34 11.71
C ALA A 7 2.41 21.49 10.83
N LEU A 8 1.78 22.09 9.82
CA LEU A 8 0.83 21.37 8.96
C LEU A 8 1.52 20.28 8.12
N PRO A 9 2.66 20.53 7.43
CA PRO A 9 3.43 19.47 6.78
C PRO A 9 3.98 18.42 7.74
N LEU A 10 4.40 18.80 8.95
CA LEU A 10 4.87 17.85 9.97
C LEU A 10 3.80 16.81 10.31
N VAL A 11 2.59 17.28 10.61
CA VAL A 11 1.44 16.41 10.90
C VAL A 11 1.06 15.60 9.67
N GLY A 12 1.04 16.22 8.49
CA GLY A 12 0.75 15.56 7.22
C GLY A 12 1.67 14.39 6.91
N ILE A 13 2.99 14.59 7.00
CA ILE A 13 4.00 13.54 6.76
C ILE A 13 3.88 12.43 7.81
N THR A 14 3.67 12.80 9.08
CA THR A 14 3.53 11.82 10.17
C THR A 14 2.32 10.91 9.96
N ILE A 15 1.16 11.48 9.63
CA ILE A 15 -0.07 10.74 9.34
C ILE A 15 0.08 9.93 8.04
N ALA A 16 0.72 10.49 7.02
CA ALA A 16 0.96 9.79 5.76
C ALA A 16 1.73 8.49 5.96
N GLY A 17 2.77 8.51 6.80
CA GLY A 17 3.53 7.30 7.12
C GLY A 17 2.66 6.20 7.76
N ALA A 18 1.84 6.57 8.75
CA ALA A 18 0.91 5.66 9.39
C ALA A 18 -0.06 5.01 8.38
N ILE A 19 -0.61 5.81 7.45
CA ILE A 19 -1.49 5.33 6.39
C ILE A 19 -0.74 4.37 5.45
N ILE A 20 0.46 4.73 5.01
CA ILE A 20 1.30 3.88 4.15
C ILE A 20 1.57 2.55 4.83
N ASN A 21 1.96 2.56 6.10
CA ASN A 21 2.25 1.33 6.84
C ASN A 21 1.01 0.43 6.99
N ALA A 22 -0.13 1.01 7.36
CA ALA A 22 -1.40 0.30 7.44
C ALA A 22 -1.75 -0.32 6.09
N SER A 23 -1.57 0.44 5.00
CA SER A 23 -1.89 0.02 3.63
C SER A 23 -1.20 -1.28 3.21
N VAL A 24 0.07 -1.47 3.59
CA VAL A 24 0.85 -2.66 3.21
C VAL A 24 0.29 -3.93 3.83
N HIS A 25 -0.35 -3.87 5.00
CA HIS A 25 -0.95 -5.04 5.64
C HIS A 25 -2.19 -5.56 4.91
N PHE A 26 -2.80 -4.73 4.07
CA PHE A 26 -3.95 -5.12 3.25
C PHE A 26 -3.54 -5.78 1.92
N ILE A 27 -2.30 -5.57 1.46
CA ILE A 27 -1.88 -6.02 0.13
C ILE A 27 -1.51 -7.51 0.19
N PRO A 28 -2.22 -8.39 -0.55
CA PRO A 28 -2.01 -9.83 -0.47
C PRO A 28 -0.70 -10.22 -1.16
N VAL A 29 0.20 -10.83 -0.41
CA VAL A 29 1.52 -11.21 -0.92
C VAL A 29 1.91 -12.57 -0.40
N GLY A 30 2.27 -13.45 -1.35
CA GLY A 30 2.68 -14.82 -1.04
C GLY A 30 4.17 -15.11 -1.28
N GLY A 31 4.96 -14.14 -1.75
CA GLY A 31 6.41 -14.31 -1.93
C GLY A 31 6.77 -15.44 -2.90
N ALA A 32 7.87 -16.14 -2.63
CA ALA A 32 8.31 -17.27 -3.45
C ALA A 32 7.28 -18.42 -3.51
N PRO A 33 6.58 -18.80 -2.41
CA PRO A 33 5.50 -19.78 -2.47
C PRO A 33 4.37 -19.39 -3.44
N ALA A 34 3.93 -18.13 -3.46
CA ALA A 34 2.92 -17.70 -4.43
C ALA A 34 3.44 -17.79 -5.86
N ALA A 35 4.69 -17.44 -6.12
CA ALA A 35 5.28 -17.58 -7.45
C ALA A 35 5.27 -19.05 -7.95
N MET A 36 5.28 -20.02 -7.04
CA MET A 36 5.13 -21.46 -7.33
C MET A 36 3.67 -21.95 -7.28
N ALA A 37 2.72 -21.03 -7.12
CA ALA A 37 1.30 -21.31 -6.91
C ALA A 37 1.02 -22.20 -5.67
N THR A 38 1.86 -22.16 -4.64
CA THR A 38 1.70 -22.94 -3.39
C THR A 38 1.29 -22.09 -2.20
N SER A 39 1.04 -20.79 -2.41
CA SER A 39 0.39 -19.92 -1.44
C SER A 39 -0.49 -18.88 -2.12
N THR A 40 -1.42 -18.33 -1.34
CA THR A 40 -2.23 -17.18 -1.75
C THR A 40 -1.38 -15.91 -1.93
N GLY A 41 -1.81 -15.05 -2.85
CA GLY A 41 -1.27 -13.72 -3.11
C GLY A 41 -0.42 -13.61 -4.39
N VAL A 42 0.12 -12.42 -4.60
CA VAL A 42 1.04 -12.17 -5.74
C VAL A 42 2.43 -12.69 -5.39
N GLY A 43 3.09 -13.34 -6.36
CA GLY A 43 4.44 -13.91 -6.24
C GLY A 43 5.56 -12.87 -6.23
N THR A 44 5.57 -11.97 -5.25
CA THR A 44 6.55 -10.89 -5.10
C THR A 44 6.76 -10.52 -3.63
N GLY A 45 7.62 -9.55 -3.33
CA GLY A 45 7.79 -9.03 -1.97
C GLY A 45 6.72 -8.00 -1.60
N THR A 46 6.30 -7.99 -0.33
CA THR A 46 5.33 -7.04 0.26
C THR A 46 5.72 -5.59 -0.01
N THR A 47 6.97 -5.25 0.27
CA THR A 47 7.49 -3.91 0.01
C THR A 47 7.47 -3.56 -1.48
N GLN A 48 7.84 -4.49 -2.37
CA GLN A 48 7.98 -4.21 -3.79
C GLN A 48 6.62 -3.97 -4.45
N LEU A 49 5.61 -4.78 -4.11
CA LEU A 49 4.25 -4.61 -4.63
C LEU A 49 3.59 -3.35 -4.06
N ALA A 50 3.72 -3.12 -2.76
CA ALA A 50 3.20 -1.92 -2.11
C ALA A 50 3.85 -0.65 -2.66
N ALA A 51 5.18 -0.65 -2.84
CA ALA A 51 5.91 0.48 -3.39
C ALA A 51 5.56 0.75 -4.86
N GLY A 52 5.38 -0.28 -5.68
CA GLY A 52 4.89 -0.10 -7.05
C GLY A 52 3.51 0.58 -7.07
N ALA A 53 2.61 0.16 -6.18
CA ALA A 53 1.25 0.72 -6.10
C ALA A 53 1.30 2.16 -5.60
N GLY A 54 2.05 2.41 -4.53
CA GLY A 54 2.27 3.74 -3.97
C GLY A 54 2.93 4.70 -4.95
N PHE A 55 3.94 4.26 -5.71
CA PHE A 55 4.62 5.07 -6.71
C PHE A 55 3.69 5.48 -7.85
N THR A 56 2.88 4.55 -8.36
CA THR A 56 1.89 4.85 -9.40
C THR A 56 0.83 5.84 -8.89
N GLY A 57 0.40 5.69 -7.64
CA GLY A 57 -0.45 6.66 -6.95
C GLY A 57 0.19 8.03 -6.84
N LEU A 58 1.44 8.08 -6.41
CA LEU A 58 2.18 9.32 -6.25
C LEU A 58 2.35 10.07 -7.58
N LEU A 59 2.66 9.36 -8.67
CA LEU A 59 2.75 9.98 -9.99
C LEU A 59 1.38 10.50 -10.46
N GLY A 60 0.30 9.75 -10.24
CA GLY A 60 -1.06 10.22 -10.53
C GLY A 60 -1.41 11.49 -9.73
N ALA A 61 -1.08 11.50 -8.44
CA ALA A 61 -1.23 12.66 -7.57
C ALA A 61 -0.39 13.86 -8.03
N ALA A 62 0.86 13.63 -8.45
CA ALA A 62 1.73 14.69 -8.98
C ALA A 62 1.16 15.31 -10.25
N VAL A 63 0.68 14.50 -11.20
CA VAL A 63 0.00 14.98 -12.41
C VAL A 63 -1.25 15.79 -12.03
N MET A 64 -2.10 15.27 -11.14
CA MET A 64 -3.30 15.98 -10.72
C MET A 64 -2.95 17.32 -10.05
N SER A 65 -1.89 17.37 -9.25
CA SER A 65 -1.45 18.59 -8.57
C SER A 65 -1.10 19.73 -9.53
N SER A 66 -0.54 19.40 -10.71
CA SER A 66 -0.21 20.37 -11.75
C SER A 66 -1.44 20.99 -12.43
N ILE A 67 -2.60 20.34 -12.32
CA ILE A 67 -3.85 20.76 -12.97
C ILE A 67 -4.73 21.57 -12.00
N VAL A 68 -4.90 21.08 -10.77
CA VAL A 68 -5.89 21.64 -9.82
C VAL A 68 -5.29 22.55 -8.75
N GLY A 69 -3.96 22.58 -8.63
CA GLY A 69 -3.24 23.32 -7.60
C GLY A 69 -3.59 22.86 -6.17
N LEU A 70 -3.10 23.61 -5.17
CA LEU A 70 -3.23 23.29 -3.74
C LEU A 70 -4.49 23.90 -3.08
N SER A 71 -5.58 24.05 -3.82
CA SER A 71 -6.88 24.44 -3.22
C SER A 71 -7.44 23.32 -2.33
N PRO A 72 -8.29 23.59 -1.33
CA PRO A 72 -8.87 22.54 -0.47
C PRO A 72 -9.58 21.43 -1.26
N THR A 73 -10.33 21.81 -2.30
CA THR A 73 -10.97 20.87 -3.23
C THR A 73 -9.93 20.15 -4.11
N GLY A 74 -8.88 20.85 -4.53
CA GLY A 74 -7.74 20.30 -5.25
C GLY A 74 -7.00 19.22 -4.47
N ILE A 75 -6.76 19.42 -3.16
CA ILE A 75 -6.12 18.43 -2.29
C ILE A 75 -6.93 17.13 -2.25
N ALA A 76 -8.26 17.21 -2.14
CA ALA A 76 -9.11 16.02 -2.19
C ALA A 76 -8.99 15.29 -3.54
N LEU A 77 -8.98 16.02 -4.66
CA LEU A 77 -8.80 15.45 -5.99
C LEU A 77 -7.42 14.82 -6.19
N ILE A 78 -6.36 15.43 -5.67
CA ILE A 78 -5.00 14.89 -5.70
C ILE A 78 -4.93 13.56 -4.94
N MET A 79 -5.48 13.50 -3.72
CA MET A 79 -5.52 12.26 -2.94
C MET A 79 -6.36 11.17 -3.61
N LEU A 80 -7.53 11.51 -4.16
CA LEU A 80 -8.38 10.58 -4.90
C LEU A 80 -7.70 10.06 -6.17
N SER A 81 -7.02 10.94 -6.91
CA SER A 81 -6.24 10.54 -8.08
C SER A 81 -5.13 9.57 -7.70
N GLY A 82 -4.44 9.82 -6.58
CA GLY A 82 -3.43 8.90 -6.04
C GLY A 82 -4.03 7.54 -5.66
N ALA A 83 -5.16 7.54 -4.95
CA ALA A 83 -5.87 6.33 -4.56
C ALA A 83 -6.26 5.48 -5.77
N VAL A 84 -6.94 6.07 -6.75
CA VAL A 84 -7.44 5.38 -7.95
C VAL A 84 -6.28 4.87 -8.80
N SER A 85 -5.22 5.66 -8.99
CA SER A 85 -4.05 5.24 -9.76
C SER A 85 -3.35 4.04 -9.13
N SER A 86 -3.19 4.03 -7.80
CA SER A 86 -2.69 2.86 -7.06
C SER A 86 -3.60 1.66 -7.18
N MET A 87 -4.92 1.84 -7.05
CA MET A 87 -5.91 0.77 -7.19
C MET A 87 -5.89 0.14 -8.58
N ILE A 88 -5.78 0.94 -9.64
CA ILE A 88 -5.69 0.45 -11.01
C ILE A 88 -4.43 -0.40 -11.17
N MET A 89 -3.27 0.09 -10.73
CA MET A 89 -2.02 -0.65 -10.86
C MET A 89 -2.11 -2.01 -10.15
N LEU A 90 -2.51 -2.00 -8.87
CA LEU A 90 -2.58 -3.23 -8.10
C LEU A 90 -3.69 -4.16 -8.61
N GLY A 91 -4.85 -3.61 -8.96
CA GLY A 91 -5.98 -4.39 -9.50
C GLY A 91 -5.62 -5.08 -10.81
N VAL A 92 -4.98 -4.39 -11.75
CA VAL A 92 -4.49 -5.00 -13.00
C VAL A 92 -3.42 -6.05 -12.71
N THR A 93 -2.48 -5.76 -11.81
CA THR A 93 -1.44 -6.73 -11.42
C THR A 93 -2.04 -8.00 -10.85
N MET A 94 -3.00 -7.88 -9.93
CA MET A 94 -3.70 -9.01 -9.34
C MET A 94 -4.55 -9.76 -10.38
N LEU A 95 -5.22 -9.05 -11.30
CA LEU A 95 -6.02 -9.68 -12.36
C LEU A 95 -5.15 -10.52 -13.30
N ILE A 96 -4.04 -9.98 -13.78
CA ILE A 96 -3.12 -10.70 -14.67
C ILE A 96 -2.48 -11.89 -13.95
N ALA A 97 -2.02 -11.70 -12.71
CA ALA A 97 -1.53 -12.80 -11.89
C ALA A 97 -2.61 -13.88 -11.73
N GLN A 98 -3.86 -13.48 -11.51
CA GLN A 98 -4.97 -14.41 -11.36
C GLN A 98 -5.24 -15.23 -12.64
N PHE A 99 -5.16 -14.61 -13.82
CA PHE A 99 -5.26 -15.34 -15.08
C PHE A 99 -4.13 -16.35 -15.27
N ILE A 100 -2.90 -16.00 -14.88
CA ILE A 100 -1.77 -16.93 -14.94
C ILE A 100 -2.01 -18.12 -14.00
N TYR A 101 -2.48 -17.88 -12.77
CA TYR A 101 -2.75 -18.98 -11.84
C TYR A 101 -3.87 -19.91 -12.33
N VAL A 102 -4.99 -19.34 -12.81
CA VAL A 102 -6.16 -20.15 -13.21
C VAL A 102 -5.94 -20.83 -14.56
N PHE A 103 -5.52 -20.09 -15.58
CA PHE A 103 -5.43 -20.60 -16.95
C PHE A 103 -4.03 -21.12 -17.30
N GLY A 104 -2.98 -20.58 -16.67
CA GLY A 104 -1.60 -21.02 -16.89
C GLY A 104 -1.22 -22.22 -16.03
N VAL A 105 -1.49 -22.15 -14.73
CA VAL A 105 -1.12 -23.22 -13.77
C VAL A 105 -2.26 -24.21 -13.54
N GLY A 106 -3.51 -23.80 -13.66
CA GLY A 106 -4.67 -24.67 -13.45
C GLY A 106 -5.10 -24.80 -11.98
N VAL A 107 -4.78 -23.81 -11.14
CA VAL A 107 -5.17 -23.81 -9.72
C VAL A 107 -6.43 -22.97 -9.49
N VAL A 108 -7.29 -23.45 -8.59
CA VAL A 108 -8.47 -22.70 -8.14
C VAL A 108 -8.04 -21.68 -7.09
N PRO A 109 -8.41 -20.39 -7.20
CA PRO A 109 -8.06 -19.39 -6.20
C PRO A 109 -8.73 -19.74 -4.87
N ALA A 110 -7.92 -19.91 -3.82
CA ALA A 110 -8.41 -20.35 -2.52
C ALA A 110 -7.57 -19.74 -1.39
N ALA A 111 -8.21 -19.12 -0.40
CA ALA A 111 -7.55 -18.51 0.75
C ALA A 111 -7.38 -19.54 1.88
N ASP A 112 -6.20 -19.57 2.50
CA ASP A 112 -5.87 -20.52 3.57
C ASP A 112 -6.32 -20.04 4.95
N LYS A 113 -6.36 -18.73 5.17
CA LYS A 113 -6.61 -18.16 6.50
C LYS A 113 -8.09 -17.99 6.84
N CYS A 114 -8.98 -18.45 5.96
CA CYS A 114 -10.43 -18.50 6.21
C CYS A 114 -11.03 -19.77 5.62
N GLU A 115 -11.96 -20.41 6.32
CA GLU A 115 -12.65 -21.60 5.78
C GLU A 115 -13.67 -21.22 4.71
N VAL A 116 -14.27 -20.04 4.86
CA VAL A 116 -15.28 -19.47 3.95
C VAL A 116 -14.86 -18.03 3.64
N ASP A 117 -14.90 -17.65 2.37
CA ASP A 117 -14.55 -16.29 1.95
C ASP A 117 -15.50 -15.27 2.63
N PRO A 118 -14.97 -14.28 3.37
CA PRO A 118 -15.79 -13.28 4.06
C PRO A 118 -16.70 -12.46 3.14
N ILE A 119 -16.32 -12.31 1.87
CA ILE A 119 -17.00 -11.50 0.86
C ILE A 119 -18.00 -12.34 0.06
N THR A 120 -17.55 -13.42 -0.58
CA THR A 120 -18.41 -14.21 -1.49
C THR A 120 -19.18 -15.32 -0.81
N LYS A 121 -18.75 -15.73 0.39
CA LYS A 121 -19.26 -16.91 1.12
C LYS A 121 -18.94 -18.26 0.47
N ASP A 122 -17.99 -18.29 -0.46
CA ASP A 122 -17.55 -19.54 -1.07
C ASP A 122 -16.65 -20.33 -0.10
N PRO A 123 -16.83 -21.67 0.00
CA PRO A 123 -15.92 -22.52 0.77
C PRO A 123 -14.53 -22.49 0.13
N GLN A 124 -13.49 -22.36 0.95
CA GLN A 124 -12.10 -22.23 0.49
C GLN A 124 -11.29 -23.49 0.74
N LYS A 125 -11.44 -24.08 1.93
CA LYS A 125 -10.58 -25.16 2.45
C LYS A 125 -10.52 -26.40 1.55
N ASP A 126 -11.65 -26.78 0.96
CA ASP A 126 -11.74 -27.97 0.11
C ASP A 126 -11.02 -27.81 -1.24
N TYR A 127 -10.72 -26.57 -1.65
CA TYR A 127 -10.00 -26.26 -2.89
C TYR A 127 -8.49 -26.07 -2.67
N ILE A 128 -7.99 -26.28 -1.44
CA ILE A 128 -6.58 -26.17 -1.11
C ILE A 128 -5.91 -27.53 -1.24
N THR A 129 -4.99 -27.64 -2.19
CA THR A 129 -4.08 -28.78 -2.34
C THR A 129 -3.32 -29.10 -1.04
N PRO A 130 -3.28 -30.37 -0.60
CA PRO A 130 -2.54 -30.77 0.60
C PRO A 130 -1.07 -30.31 0.57
N GLY A 131 -0.62 -29.69 1.66
CA GLY A 131 0.76 -29.19 1.79
C GLY A 131 0.99 -27.77 1.24
N THR A 132 -0.04 -27.11 0.72
CA THR A 132 -0.01 -25.70 0.30
C THR A 132 -0.73 -24.80 1.30
N THR A 133 -0.50 -23.49 1.22
CA THR A 133 -1.21 -22.49 2.03
C THR A 133 -2.03 -21.58 1.12
N GLY A 134 -2.99 -22.18 0.43
CA GLY A 134 -3.86 -21.51 -0.53
C GLY A 134 -3.23 -21.31 -1.90
N HIS A 135 -3.99 -20.70 -2.81
CA HIS A 135 -3.63 -20.55 -4.22
C HIS A 135 -4.17 -19.25 -4.79
N GLY A 136 -3.43 -18.66 -5.73
CA GLY A 136 -3.91 -17.52 -6.49
C GLY A 136 -4.31 -16.33 -5.63
N ILE A 137 -5.29 -15.56 -6.07
CA ILE A 137 -5.73 -14.31 -5.47
C ILE A 137 -7.27 -14.35 -5.35
N PRO A 138 -7.80 -15.10 -4.36
CA PRO A 138 -9.24 -15.21 -4.14
C PRO A 138 -9.87 -13.84 -3.82
N THR A 139 -11.18 -13.75 -3.93
CA THR A 139 -11.92 -12.47 -3.91
C THR A 139 -11.62 -11.63 -2.66
N VAL A 140 -11.58 -12.23 -1.48
CA VAL A 140 -11.19 -11.54 -0.24
C VAL A 140 -9.81 -10.87 -0.33
N CYS A 141 -8.83 -11.57 -0.92
CA CYS A 141 -7.48 -11.05 -1.11
C CYS A 141 -7.48 -9.90 -2.12
N PHE A 142 -8.21 -10.05 -3.22
CA PHE A 142 -8.31 -9.03 -4.26
C PHE A 142 -8.89 -7.73 -3.70
N VAL A 143 -10.01 -7.82 -2.98
CA VAL A 143 -10.66 -6.65 -2.36
C VAL A 143 -9.78 -6.04 -1.28
N SER A 144 -9.16 -6.87 -0.44
CA SER A 144 -8.18 -6.39 0.54
C SER A 144 -7.06 -5.60 -0.14
N GLY A 145 -6.49 -6.16 -1.21
CA GLY A 145 -5.45 -5.51 -1.99
C GLY A 145 -5.87 -4.14 -2.49
N LEU A 146 -7.06 -4.01 -3.09
CA LEU A 146 -7.57 -2.73 -3.56
C LEU A 146 -7.70 -1.68 -2.45
N ILE A 147 -8.16 -2.07 -1.26
CA ILE A 147 -8.22 -1.18 -0.09
C ILE A 147 -6.80 -0.73 0.30
N GLY A 148 -5.86 -1.68 0.36
CA GLY A 148 -4.44 -1.38 0.61
C GLY A 148 -3.86 -0.42 -0.42
N ALA A 149 -4.07 -0.67 -1.71
CA ALA A 149 -3.60 0.21 -2.76
C ALA A 149 -4.17 1.63 -2.64
N ALA A 150 -5.47 1.76 -2.37
CA ALA A 150 -6.12 3.05 -2.19
C ALA A 150 -5.47 3.84 -1.03
N LEU A 151 -5.31 3.20 0.14
CA LEU A 151 -4.68 3.81 1.31
C LEU A 151 -3.22 4.19 1.03
N GLY A 152 -2.46 3.31 0.37
CA GLY A 152 -1.07 3.58 0.00
C GLY A 152 -0.96 4.78 -0.93
N GLY A 153 -1.83 4.88 -1.94
CA GLY A 153 -1.91 6.02 -2.84
C GLY A 153 -2.25 7.33 -2.13
N ILE A 154 -3.21 7.30 -1.19
CA ILE A 154 -3.55 8.47 -0.35
C ILE A 154 -2.35 8.89 0.51
N GLY A 155 -1.68 7.94 1.15
CA GLY A 155 -0.51 8.21 1.97
C GLY A 155 0.63 8.83 1.15
N GLY A 156 0.95 8.27 -0.01
CA GLY A 156 1.95 8.84 -0.92
C GLY A 156 1.59 10.25 -1.41
N ALA A 157 0.32 10.46 -1.78
CA ALA A 157 -0.18 11.77 -2.19
C ALA A 157 -0.10 12.81 -1.07
N LEU A 158 -0.42 12.42 0.17
CA LEU A 158 -0.35 13.30 1.33
C LEU A 158 1.10 13.70 1.65
N THR A 159 2.06 12.77 1.57
CA THR A 159 3.48 13.09 1.70
C THR A 159 3.92 14.09 0.63
N TYR A 160 3.53 13.86 -0.63
CA TYR A 160 3.87 14.74 -1.74
C TYR A 160 3.30 16.17 -1.55
N ILE A 161 2.02 16.29 -1.17
CA ILE A 161 1.38 17.58 -0.87
C ILE A 161 2.10 18.29 0.29
N ALA A 162 2.45 17.57 1.35
CA ALA A 162 3.16 18.14 2.49
C ALA A 162 4.54 18.68 2.09
N LEU A 163 5.27 17.99 1.22
CA LEU A 163 6.56 18.44 0.70
C LEU A 163 6.45 19.67 -0.21
N LEU A 164 5.41 19.75 -1.05
CA LEU A 164 5.14 20.96 -1.83
C LEU A 164 4.87 22.17 -0.93
N ASN A 165 4.13 21.96 0.16
CA ASN A 165 3.86 23.02 1.15
C ASN A 165 5.11 23.46 1.92
N LEU A 166 6.14 22.61 2.02
CA LEU A 166 7.46 22.98 2.56
C LEU A 166 8.32 23.76 1.55
N GLY A 167 7.85 23.96 0.31
CA GLY A 167 8.54 24.74 -0.70
C GLY A 167 9.53 23.95 -1.57
N PHE A 168 9.53 22.61 -1.48
CA PHE A 168 10.32 21.78 -2.39
C PHE A 168 9.77 21.84 -3.82
N SER A 169 10.67 21.73 -4.82
CA SER A 169 10.23 21.60 -6.21
C SER A 169 9.44 20.29 -6.41
N PRO A 170 8.48 20.22 -7.35
CA PRO A 170 7.68 19.01 -7.60
C PRO A 170 8.51 17.75 -7.83
N GLU A 171 9.63 17.87 -8.55
CA GLU A 171 10.51 16.74 -8.86
C GLU A 171 11.20 16.21 -7.60
N LEU A 172 11.71 17.11 -6.76
CA LEU A 172 12.36 16.75 -5.51
C LEU A 172 11.34 16.22 -4.48
N ALA A 173 10.17 16.84 -4.39
CA ALA A 173 9.06 16.37 -3.55
C ALA A 173 8.65 14.96 -3.95
N GLY A 174 8.58 14.66 -5.25
CA GLY A 174 8.29 13.33 -5.77
C GLY A 174 9.34 12.30 -5.32
N MET A 175 10.64 12.59 -5.52
CA MET A 175 11.72 11.67 -5.12
C MET A 175 11.74 11.41 -3.60
N LEU A 176 11.60 12.46 -2.80
CA LEU A 176 11.59 12.35 -1.34
C LEU A 176 10.38 11.55 -0.84
N ALA A 177 9.20 11.76 -1.43
CA ALA A 177 8.00 11.03 -1.06
C ALA A 177 8.09 9.54 -1.43
N VAL A 178 8.76 9.19 -2.52
CA VAL A 178 9.05 7.77 -2.87
C VAL A 178 9.97 7.14 -1.83
N GLY A 179 11.06 7.81 -1.46
CA GLY A 179 11.96 7.33 -0.40
C GLY A 179 11.22 7.15 0.93
N PHE A 180 10.40 8.13 1.30
CA PHE A 180 9.55 8.08 2.50
C PHE A 180 8.55 6.91 2.46
N PHE A 181 7.96 6.63 1.29
CA PHE A 181 7.08 5.48 1.11
C PHE A 181 7.82 4.16 1.36
N PHE A 182 9.02 4.00 0.79
CA PHE A 182 9.82 2.80 1.00
C PHE A 182 10.16 2.56 2.47
N ILE A 183 10.56 3.60 3.21
CA ILE A 183 10.85 3.48 4.65
C ILE A 183 9.65 2.86 5.39
N ASN A 184 8.45 3.40 5.17
CA ASN A 184 7.25 2.95 5.87
C ASN A 184 6.75 1.59 5.38
N ALA A 185 6.88 1.30 4.10
CA ALA A 185 6.54 0.00 3.52
C ALA A 185 7.46 -1.12 4.03
N VAL A 186 8.76 -0.84 4.18
CA VAL A 186 9.74 -1.78 4.74
C VAL A 186 9.41 -2.09 6.20
N LEU A 187 9.11 -1.07 7.02
CA LEU A 187 8.69 -1.27 8.41
C LEU A 187 7.44 -2.17 8.51
N ALA A 188 6.45 -1.95 7.65
CA ALA A 188 5.26 -2.81 7.60
C ALA A 188 5.62 -4.25 7.22
N SER A 189 6.47 -4.43 6.20
CA SER A 189 6.89 -5.76 5.74
C SER A 189 7.60 -6.56 6.84
N TYR A 190 8.48 -5.93 7.62
CA TYR A 190 9.14 -6.58 8.75
C TYR A 190 8.15 -6.95 9.86
N ASN A 191 7.14 -6.11 10.12
CA ASN A 191 6.10 -6.39 11.09
C ASN A 191 5.23 -7.60 10.69
N ILE A 192 4.93 -7.74 9.39
CA ILE A 192 4.18 -8.87 8.82
C ILE A 192 5.00 -10.16 8.95
N GLY A 193 6.29 -10.12 8.58
CA GLY A 193 7.22 -11.24 8.74
C GLY A 193 7.00 -12.37 7.71
N GLY A 194 6.75 -12.01 6.45
CA GLY A 194 6.57 -12.96 5.35
C GLY A 194 5.31 -12.69 4.55
N THR A 195 4.54 -13.74 4.27
CA THR A 195 3.31 -13.66 3.48
C THR A 195 2.12 -13.12 4.28
N ILE A 196 1.16 -12.50 3.60
CA ILE A 196 -0.11 -12.06 4.18
C ILE A 196 -1.21 -12.16 3.13
N GLU A 197 -2.39 -12.63 3.51
CA GLU A 197 -3.53 -12.75 2.58
C GLU A 197 -4.41 -11.49 2.54
N GLY A 198 -4.22 -10.56 3.47
CA GLY A 198 -5.01 -9.34 3.59
C GLY A 198 -5.66 -9.20 4.96
N PHE A 199 -6.77 -8.46 5.02
CA PHE A 199 -7.39 -8.07 6.29
C PHE A 199 -7.95 -9.25 7.13
N HIS A 200 -8.24 -10.39 6.51
CA HIS A 200 -8.73 -11.58 7.22
C HIS A 200 -7.60 -12.42 7.81
N ASP A 201 -6.35 -12.18 7.40
CA ASP A 201 -5.19 -12.92 7.91
C ASP A 201 -4.98 -12.61 9.40
N PRO A 202 -4.77 -13.61 10.27
CA PRO A 202 -4.43 -13.39 11.69
C PRO A 202 -3.26 -12.42 11.90
N LYS A 203 -2.31 -12.34 10.96
CA LYS A 203 -1.18 -11.39 10.99
C LYS A 203 -1.63 -9.94 10.91
N PHE A 204 -2.82 -9.65 10.38
CA PHE A 204 -3.37 -8.30 10.34
C PHE A 204 -3.52 -7.67 11.73
N LYS A 205 -3.66 -8.50 12.79
CA LYS A 205 -3.67 -8.03 14.19
C LYS A 205 -2.37 -7.34 14.62
N LYS A 206 -1.28 -7.52 13.88
CA LYS A 206 0.00 -6.83 14.13
C LYS A 206 0.02 -5.41 13.56
N MET A 207 -0.92 -5.03 12.69
CA MET A 207 -0.96 -3.72 12.02
C MET A 207 -0.84 -2.54 13.01
N PRO A 208 -1.52 -2.51 14.18
CA PRO A 208 -1.38 -1.39 15.11
C PRO A 208 0.08 -1.16 15.57
N ASN A 209 0.85 -2.22 15.81
CA ASN A 209 2.26 -2.10 16.19
C ASN A 209 3.11 -1.52 15.06
N GLY A 210 2.82 -1.94 13.82
CA GLY A 210 3.47 -1.39 12.62
C GLY A 210 3.16 0.10 12.43
N VAL A 211 1.90 0.49 12.64
CA VAL A 211 1.46 1.89 12.57
C VAL A 211 2.14 2.75 13.62
N ILE A 212 2.26 2.27 14.87
CA ILE A 212 2.96 3.00 15.94
C ILE A 212 4.44 3.18 15.58
N ALA A 213 5.11 2.12 15.13
CA ALA A 213 6.52 2.20 14.71
C ALA A 213 6.69 3.19 13.53
N SER A 214 5.77 3.17 12.57
CA SER A 214 5.77 4.07 11.42
C SER A 214 5.49 5.52 11.81
N LEU A 215 4.61 5.79 12.78
CA LEU A 215 4.39 7.14 13.30
C LEU A 215 5.69 7.74 13.86
N VAL A 216 6.42 6.97 14.66
CA VAL A 216 7.70 7.40 15.25
C VAL A 216 8.74 7.64 14.16
N ALA A 217 8.92 6.70 13.23
CA ALA A 217 9.85 6.83 12.13
C ALA A 217 9.50 8.03 11.22
N SER A 218 8.22 8.24 10.95
CA SER A 218 7.74 9.30 10.09
C SER A 218 7.84 10.68 10.72
N LEU A 219 7.66 10.78 12.04
CA LEU A 219 7.91 12.01 12.79
C LEU A 219 9.39 12.42 12.68
N LEU A 220 10.32 11.47 12.84
CA LEU A 220 11.75 11.73 12.65
C LEU A 220 12.07 12.17 11.22
N CYS A 221 11.49 11.50 10.22
CA CYS A 221 11.64 11.91 8.82
C CYS A 221 11.08 13.31 8.57
N ALA A 222 9.92 13.64 9.14
CA ALA A 222 9.30 14.97 9.00
C ALA A 222 10.19 16.08 9.59
N ILE A 223 10.82 15.84 10.76
CA ILE A 223 11.77 16.78 11.36
C ILE A 223 12.96 17.02 10.41
N VAL A 224 13.54 15.96 9.85
CA VAL A 224 14.66 16.09 8.90
C VAL A 224 14.24 16.87 7.65
N LEU A 225 13.08 16.54 7.07
CA LEU A 225 12.56 17.23 5.88
C LEU A 225 12.29 18.72 6.13
N ILE A 226 11.82 19.07 7.32
CA ILE A 226 11.65 20.46 7.72
C ILE A 226 12.99 21.17 7.84
N LEU A 227 13.98 20.56 8.51
CA LEU A 227 15.32 21.13 8.62
C LEU A 227 15.98 21.35 7.26
N MET A 228 15.68 20.49 6.28
CA MET A 228 16.14 20.65 4.90
C MET A 228 15.42 21.78 4.14
N SER A 229 14.23 22.19 4.59
CA SER A 229 13.42 23.26 3.95
C SER A 229 13.72 24.66 4.48
N LEU A 230 14.44 24.78 5.61
CA LEU A 230 14.86 26.04 6.22
C LEU A 230 16.09 26.61 5.52
#